data_AF-A0A381P4C4-F1
#
_entry.id   AF-A0A381P4C4-F1
#
_cell.length_a   1.000
_cell.length_b   1.000
_cell.length_c   1.000
_cell.angle_alpha   90.00
_cell.angle_beta   90.00
_cell.angle_gamma   90.00
#
_symmetry.space_group_name_H-M   'P 1'
#
loop_
_entity.id
_entity.type
_entity.pdbx_description
1 polymer ?
#
loop_
_entity_poly.entity_id
_entity_poly.type
_entity_poly.pdbx_seq_one_letter_code
_entity_poly.pdbx_strand_id
1 'polypeptide(L)'
;VTDALDIARNIDEATCLDILSDMVRHKSYSETPGERALADHLVMVMRDMSLEAELGVVEGERMNAIGRWRGSGGSKSLLFNGHIDTNPVSEGWTVDPWGGCHEVLPCFFLAPPI
;
A
#
# COMPACT_ATOMS: atom_id res chain seq x y z
N VAL A 1 8.58 -12.51 -27.18
CA VAL A 1 9.31 -12.17 -25.94
C VAL A 1 8.93 -10.75 -25.62
N THR A 2 8.22 -10.52 -24.51
CA THR A 2 7.91 -9.17 -24.06
C THR A 2 9.19 -8.59 -23.45
N ASP A 3 9.68 -7.48 -24.01
CA ASP A 3 10.81 -6.73 -23.45
C ASP A 3 10.36 -6.04 -22.13
N ALA A 4 11.29 -5.83 -21.20
CA ALA A 4 11.04 -5.05 -19.99
C ALA A 4 10.40 -3.68 -20.28
N LEU A 5 10.77 -3.04 -21.40
CA LEU A 5 10.17 -1.79 -21.83
C LEU A 5 8.68 -1.95 -22.18
N ASP A 6 8.30 -3.06 -22.80
CA ASP A 6 6.89 -3.35 -23.09
C ASP A 6 6.11 -3.64 -21.81
N ILE A 7 6.70 -4.31 -20.82
CA ILE A 7 6.07 -4.49 -19.50
C ILE A 7 5.85 -3.14 -18.82
N ALA A 8 6.88 -2.28 -18.79
CA ALA A 8 6.80 -0.97 -18.16
C ALA A 8 5.71 -0.07 -18.78
N ARG A 9 5.50 -0.16 -20.11
CA ARG A 9 4.45 0.57 -20.82
C ARG A 9 3.03 0.11 -20.51
N ASN A 10 2.87 -1.09 -19.98
CA ASN A 10 1.57 -1.67 -19.63
C ASN A 10 1.28 -1.58 -18.13
N ILE A 11 2.05 -0.79 -17.37
CA ILE A 11 1.74 -0.49 -15.98
C ILE A 11 0.46 0.36 -15.97
N ASP A 12 -0.53 -0.10 -15.21
CA ASP A 12 -1.72 0.68 -14.90
C ASP A 12 -1.39 1.70 -13.81
N GLU A 13 -0.92 2.87 -14.23
CA GLU A 13 -0.50 3.96 -13.35
C GLU A 13 -1.64 4.43 -12.44
N ALA A 14 -2.87 4.49 -12.96
CA ALA A 14 -4.04 4.93 -12.20
C ALA A 14 -4.32 3.98 -11.03
N THR A 15 -4.36 2.67 -11.30
CA THR A 15 -4.56 1.67 -10.24
C THR A 15 -3.42 1.69 -9.21
N CYS A 16 -2.17 1.87 -9.65
CA CYS A 16 -1.03 1.99 -8.73
C CYS A 16 -1.17 3.20 -7.79
N LEU A 17 -1.56 4.35 -8.35
CA LEU A 17 -1.75 5.58 -7.60
C LEU A 17 -2.96 5.51 -6.65
N ASP A 18 -4.08 4.91 -7.09
CA ASP A 18 -5.26 4.71 -6.25
C ASP A 18 -4.96 3.81 -5.04
N ILE A 19 -4.26 2.70 -5.24
CA ILE A 19 -3.83 1.82 -4.13
C ILE A 19 -2.89 2.57 -3.19
N LEU A 20 -1.93 3.35 -3.71
CA LEU A 20 -1.04 4.16 -2.87
C LEU A 20 -1.78 5.24 -2.09
N SER A 21 -2.71 5.96 -2.74
CA SER A 21 -3.58 6.96 -2.11
C SER A 21 -4.35 6.36 -0.95
N ASP A 22 -4.92 5.19 -1.16
CA ASP A 22 -5.68 4.44 -0.17
C ASP A 22 -4.78 4.03 1.00
N MET A 23 -3.59 3.46 0.74
CA MET A 23 -2.60 3.16 1.79
C MET A 23 -2.24 4.37 2.65
N VAL A 24 -2.04 5.56 2.04
CA VAL A 24 -1.69 6.80 2.76
C VAL A 24 -2.80 7.26 3.72
N ARG A 25 -4.07 6.92 3.45
CA ARG A 25 -5.20 7.26 4.33
C ARG A 25 -5.20 6.44 5.63
N HIS A 26 -4.40 5.36 5.70
CA HIS A 26 -4.22 4.59 6.93
C HIS A 26 -3.16 5.23 7.82
N LYS A 27 -3.52 5.49 9.08
CA LYS A 27 -2.59 5.97 10.11
C LYS A 27 -1.74 4.80 10.64
N SER A 28 -0.90 4.22 9.80
CA SER A 28 -0.10 3.03 10.07
C SER A 28 1.11 3.32 10.96
N TYR A 29 0.93 4.00 12.09
CA TYR A 29 2.09 4.30 12.95
C TYR A 29 2.66 3.04 13.57
N SER A 30 4.00 2.98 13.64
CA SER A 30 4.72 1.85 14.20
C SER A 30 4.16 1.46 15.57
N GLU A 31 3.89 0.17 15.75
CA GLU A 31 3.39 -0.43 17.00
C GLU A 31 2.03 0.10 17.46
N THR A 32 1.20 0.55 16.53
CA THR A 32 -0.18 0.96 16.81
C THR A 32 -1.20 0.03 16.14
N PRO A 33 -2.47 0.01 16.60
CA PRO A 33 -3.54 -0.71 15.91
C PRO A 33 -3.70 -0.32 14.43
N GLY A 34 -3.28 0.89 14.04
CA GLY A 34 -3.31 1.36 12.66
C GLY A 34 -2.33 0.63 11.74
N GLU A 35 -1.18 0.19 12.25
CA GLU A 35 -0.23 -0.65 11.50
C GLU A 35 -0.90 -1.97 11.09
N ARG A 36 -1.56 -2.62 12.04
CA ARG A 36 -2.31 -3.85 11.78
C ARG A 36 -3.48 -3.62 10.82
N ALA A 37 -4.22 -2.52 10.99
CA ALA A 37 -5.34 -2.20 10.11
C ALA A 37 -4.90 -2.07 8.63
N LEU A 38 -3.72 -1.49 8.37
CA LEU A 38 -3.16 -1.46 7.01
C LEU A 38 -2.72 -2.86 6.54
N ALA A 39 -2.13 -3.68 7.41
CA ALA A 39 -1.78 -5.07 7.04
C ALA A 39 -3.01 -5.91 6.65
N ASP A 40 -4.09 -5.82 7.43
CA ASP A 40 -5.37 -6.48 7.17
C ASP A 40 -5.94 -6.03 5.81
N HIS A 41 -5.89 -4.72 5.54
CA HIS A 41 -6.36 -4.14 4.29
C HIS A 41 -5.55 -4.60 3.07
N LEU A 42 -4.22 -4.61 3.17
CA LEU A 42 -3.35 -5.07 2.08
C LEU A 42 -3.56 -6.56 1.74
N VAL A 43 -3.91 -7.40 2.72
CA VAL A 43 -4.30 -8.79 2.45
C VAL A 43 -5.56 -8.84 1.60
N MET A 44 -6.53 -7.96 1.82
CA MET A 44 -7.75 -7.88 1.00
C MET A 44 -7.42 -7.38 -0.41
N VAL A 45 -6.65 -6.30 -0.55
CA VAL A 45 -6.19 -5.80 -1.87
C VAL A 45 -5.48 -6.89 -2.67
N MET A 46 -4.56 -7.63 -2.05
CA MET A 46 -3.86 -8.73 -2.72
C MET A 46 -4.80 -9.87 -3.14
N ARG A 47 -5.83 -10.19 -2.34
CA ARG A 47 -6.84 -11.19 -2.70
C ARG A 47 -7.71 -10.75 -3.87
N ASP A 48 -8.08 -9.48 -3.92
CA ASP A 48 -8.84 -8.90 -5.04
C ASP A 48 -8.02 -8.94 -6.34
N MET A 49 -6.69 -8.81 -6.22
CA MET A 49 -5.73 -9.05 -7.31
C MET A 49 -5.48 -10.54 -7.62
N SER A 50 -6.23 -11.46 -7.01
CA SER A 50 -6.11 -12.92 -7.16
C SER A 50 -4.78 -13.53 -6.68
N LEU A 51 -4.09 -12.89 -5.73
CA LEU A 51 -2.95 -13.48 -5.04
C LEU A 51 -3.43 -14.36 -3.87
N GLU A 52 -2.67 -15.41 -3.57
CA GLU A 52 -2.80 -16.11 -2.28
C GLU A 52 -2.25 -15.19 -1.18
N ALA A 53 -3.11 -14.63 -0.32
CA ALA A 53 -2.67 -13.69 0.70
C ALA A 53 -3.15 -14.03 2.13
N GLU A 54 -2.25 -13.80 3.08
CA GLU A 54 -2.43 -14.07 4.51
C GLU A 54 -1.67 -13.06 5.39
N LEU A 55 -2.03 -13.02 6.66
CA LEU A 55 -1.27 -12.31 7.69
C LEU A 55 -0.21 -13.25 8.27
N GLY A 56 1.01 -12.75 8.44
CA GLY A 56 2.08 -13.43 9.15
C GLY A 56 2.46 -12.67 10.42
N VAL A 57 2.45 -13.35 11.57
CA VAL A 57 2.82 -12.72 12.85
C VAL A 57 4.30 -12.33 12.83
N VAL A 58 4.60 -11.08 13.24
CA VAL A 58 5.97 -10.60 13.48
C VAL A 58 6.30 -10.73 14.97
N GLU A 59 5.61 -9.94 15.80
CA GLU A 59 5.75 -9.91 17.25
C GLU A 59 4.45 -9.35 17.85
N GLY A 60 3.93 -9.99 18.89
CA GLY A 60 2.68 -9.58 19.52
C GLY A 60 1.52 -9.50 18.52
N GLU A 61 0.95 -8.30 18.36
CA GLU A 61 -0.15 -8.03 17.43
C GLU A 61 0.31 -7.51 16.05
N ARG A 62 1.62 -7.34 15.83
CA ARG A 62 2.17 -6.86 14.56
C ARG A 62 2.12 -7.96 13.50
N MET A 63 1.67 -7.59 12.31
CA MET A 63 1.42 -8.52 11.21
C MET A 63 2.11 -8.04 9.94
N ASN A 64 2.74 -8.97 9.23
CA ASN A 64 3.08 -8.82 7.81
C ASN A 64 1.85 -9.13 6.97
N ALA A 65 1.59 -8.32 5.94
CA ALA A 65 0.73 -8.72 4.83
C ALA A 65 1.59 -9.50 3.81
N ILE A 66 1.27 -10.77 3.57
CA ILE A 66 2.05 -11.64 2.68
C ILE A 66 1.18 -12.06 1.50
N GLY A 67 1.56 -11.65 0.29
CA GLY A 67 0.96 -12.10 -0.96
C GLY A 67 1.87 -13.04 -1.73
N ARG A 68 1.30 -14.09 -2.31
CA ARG A 68 2.01 -15.05 -3.16
C ARG A 68 1.32 -15.17 -4.49
N TRP A 69 2.03 -14.80 -5.54
CA TRP A 69 1.66 -15.16 -6.91
C TRP A 69 2.42 -16.42 -7.32
N ARG A 70 1.71 -17.54 -7.49
CA ARG A 70 2.35 -18.80 -7.88
C ARG A 70 2.67 -18.79 -9.37
N GLY A 71 3.97 -18.77 -9.67
CA GLY A 71 4.47 -19.06 -11.01
C GLY A 71 4.23 -20.52 -11.40
N SER A 72 4.25 -20.81 -12.70
CA SER A 72 4.13 -22.17 -13.25
C SER A 72 5.48 -22.88 -13.45
N GLY A 73 6.60 -22.21 -13.17
CA GLY A 73 7.95 -22.75 -13.33
C GLY A 73 8.54 -23.33 -12.04
N GLY A 74 9.63 -24.08 -12.15
CA GLY A 74 10.39 -24.66 -11.02
C GLY A 74 11.67 -23.90 -10.65
N SER A 75 11.77 -22.63 -11.01
CA SER A 75 12.97 -21.80 -10.78
C SER A 75 12.89 -21.02 -9.45
N LYS A 76 13.80 -20.07 -9.26
CA LYS A 76 13.86 -19.20 -8.07
C LYS A 76 12.62 -18.31 -7.96
N SER A 77 12.20 -18.04 -6.72
CA SER A 77 11.20 -17.04 -6.40
C SER A 77 11.81 -15.64 -6.30
N LEU A 78 11.03 -14.61 -6.62
CA LEU A 78 11.34 -13.21 -6.34
C LEU A 78 10.53 -12.76 -5.11
N LEU A 79 11.19 -12.10 -4.17
CA LEU A 79 10.55 -11.52 -2.98
C LEU A 79 10.69 -10.00 -3.03
N PHE A 80 9.55 -9.30 -3.07
CA PHE A 80 9.49 -7.87 -2.77
C PHE A 80 9.21 -7.72 -1.28
N ASN A 81 10.13 -7.09 -0.56
CA ASN A 81 10.02 -6.87 0.88
C ASN A 81 10.19 -5.39 1.20
N GLY A 82 9.39 -4.91 2.15
CA GLY A 82 9.36 -3.53 2.61
C GLY A 82 8.57 -3.44 3.93
N HIS A 83 8.43 -2.22 4.44
CA HIS A 83 7.66 -1.94 5.64
C HIS A 83 6.47 -1.02 5.31
N ILE A 84 5.40 -1.13 6.09
CA ILE A 84 4.13 -0.40 5.87
C ILE A 84 3.82 0.58 7.00
N ASP A 85 4.64 0.57 8.05
CA ASP A 85 4.53 1.48 9.17
C ASP A 85 5.21 2.82 8.89
N THR A 86 4.70 3.87 9.52
CA THR A 86 5.18 5.25 9.35
C THR A 86 5.39 5.93 10.70
N ASN A 87 6.17 7.01 10.71
CA ASN A 87 6.25 7.87 11.89
C ASN A 87 4.96 8.69 12.06
N PRO A 88 4.63 9.14 13.29
CA PRO A 88 3.55 10.07 13.52
C PRO A 88 3.70 11.36 12.69
N VAL A 89 2.56 11.88 12.23
CA VAL A 89 2.49 13.17 11.54
C VAL A 89 2.97 14.30 12.45
N SER A 90 3.87 15.13 11.92
CA SER A 90 4.33 16.38 12.53
C SER A 90 3.49 17.59 12.09
N GLU A 91 3.83 18.76 12.61
CA GLU A 91 3.26 20.04 12.17
C GLU A 91 3.82 20.49 10.80
N GLY A 92 3.22 21.54 10.23
CA GLY A 92 3.73 22.24 9.06
C GLY A 92 3.22 21.75 7.69
N TRP A 93 2.25 20.85 7.67
CA TRP A 93 1.63 20.38 6.42
C TRP A 93 0.75 21.45 5.78
N THR A 94 0.88 21.61 4.46
CA THR A 94 0.03 22.50 3.64
C THR A 94 -1.21 21.81 3.08
N VAL A 95 -1.27 20.48 3.20
CA VAL A 95 -2.38 19.60 2.81
C VAL A 95 -2.59 18.56 3.89
N ASP A 96 -3.74 17.89 3.91
CA ASP A 96 -3.96 16.79 4.85
C ASP A 96 -2.92 15.66 4.62
N PRO A 97 -2.06 15.33 5.61
CA PRO A 97 -1.08 14.26 5.48
C PRO A 97 -1.69 12.88 5.26
N TRP A 98 -2.98 12.70 5.56
CA TRP A 98 -3.73 11.47 5.30
C TRP A 98 -4.69 11.60 4.12
N GLY A 99 -4.61 12.70 3.35
CA GLY A 99 -5.51 12.96 2.24
C GLY A 99 -5.30 12.02 1.04
N GLY A 100 -4.13 11.38 0.94
CA GLY A 100 -3.78 10.50 -0.18
C GLY A 100 -3.82 11.19 -1.55
N CYS A 101 -3.67 12.50 -1.61
CA CYS A 101 -3.85 13.24 -2.86
C CYS A 101 -2.68 13.02 -3.84
N HIS A 102 -2.98 12.51 -5.03
CA HIS A 102 -2.13 12.58 -6.22
C HIS A 102 -2.92 13.30 -7.34
N GLU A 103 -2.20 13.98 -8.23
CA GLU A 103 -2.70 14.99 -9.18
C GLU A 103 -3.02 16.38 -8.61
N VAL A 104 -2.55 17.39 -9.34
CA VAL A 104 -2.55 18.81 -9.01
C VAL A 104 -3.94 19.44 -9.26
N LEU A 105 -5.01 18.75 -8.87
CA LEU A 105 -6.31 19.39 -8.75
C LEU A 105 -6.38 20.00 -7.34
N PRO A 106 -6.78 21.28 -7.21
CA PRO A 106 -6.76 21.96 -5.93
C PRO A 106 -7.68 21.21 -4.94
N CYS A 107 -7.09 20.50 -3.97
CA CYS A 107 -7.78 19.88 -2.82
C CYS A 107 -8.50 20.90 -1.90
N PHE A 108 -8.71 22.14 -2.36
CA PHE A 108 -9.30 23.24 -1.60
C PHE A 108 -10.76 23.01 -1.17
N PHE A 109 -11.41 21.92 -1.58
CA PHE A 109 -12.85 21.72 -1.35
C PHE A 109 -13.25 20.61 -0.37
N LEU A 110 -12.31 19.89 0.26
CA LEU A 110 -12.66 18.71 1.08
C LEU A 110 -12.40 18.82 2.59
N ALA A 111 -11.96 19.97 3.13
CA ALA A 111 -11.87 20.16 4.58
C ALA A 111 -12.98 21.11 5.09
N PRO A 112 -13.83 20.71 6.05
CA PRO A 112 -14.66 21.66 6.78
C PRO A 112 -13.78 22.56 7.67
N PRO A 113 -14.19 23.83 7.93
CA PRO A 113 -13.40 24.73 8.75
C PRO A 113 -13.30 24.21 10.19
N ILE A 114 -12.11 24.42 10.75
CA ILE A 114 -11.70 24.10 12.13
C ILE A 114 -12.62 24.76 13.15
#